data_AF-A0A535VBX9-F1
#
_entry.id   AF-A0A535VBX9-F1
#
_cell.length_a   1.000
_cell.length_b   1.000
_cell.length_c   1.000
_cell.angle_alpha   90.00
_cell.angle_beta   90.00
_cell.angle_gamma   90.00
#
_symmetry.space_group_name_H-M   'P 1'
#
loop_
_entity.id
_entity.type
_entity.pdbx_description
1 polymer ?
#
loop_
_entity_poly.entity_id
_entity_poly.type
_entity_poly.pdbx_seq_one_letter_code
_entity_poly.pdbx_strand_id
1 'polypeptide(L)'
;LFILLGYFVETARTISRGGRELPPWTDIGKKLSEGFVLSVVLFIWGLPGSILSSAGNPISCVGSSCTYHPGVLAPLGGLYSLFLAFLTAAIWSQYLAGGFGAAFNFRAIFRRAGLYPGMTVMVWLMAIVAGIIGALGVIVVVIGLFFTLPYAFAVTANLYGQFSQRTQRAATAD
;
A
#
# COMPACT_ATOMS: atom_id res chain seq x y z
N LEU A 1 2.99 -2.72 -7.35
CA LEU A 1 3.41 -2.08 -6.08
C LEU A 1 4.71 -1.30 -6.23
N PHE A 2 5.83 -1.93 -6.57
CA PHE A 2 7.14 -1.25 -6.63
C PHE A 2 7.19 -0.08 -7.62
N ILE A 3 6.56 -0.21 -8.80
CA ILE A 3 6.48 0.90 -9.78
C ILE A 3 5.72 2.11 -9.19
N LEU A 4 4.65 1.87 -8.41
CA LEU A 4 3.90 2.94 -7.73
C LEU A 4 4.76 3.61 -6.65
N LEU A 5 5.54 2.83 -5.89
CA LEU A 5 6.49 3.38 -4.91
C LEU A 5 7.54 4.27 -5.56
N GLY A 6 8.11 3.87 -6.70
CA GLY A 6 9.02 4.73 -7.45
C GLY A 6 8.34 5.97 -8.02
N TYR A 7 7.09 5.84 -8.46
CA TYR A 7 6.30 6.99 -8.89
C TYR A 7 6.08 8.00 -7.74
N PHE A 8 5.83 7.53 -6.52
CA PHE A 8 5.74 8.39 -5.34
C PHE A 8 7.06 9.07 -5.01
N VAL A 9 8.20 8.36 -5.14
CA VAL A 9 9.55 8.95 -4.95
C VAL A 9 9.77 10.09 -5.94
N GLU A 10 9.47 9.87 -7.21
CA GLU A 10 9.64 10.90 -8.23
C GLU A 10 8.71 12.08 -8.01
N THR A 11 7.46 11.83 -7.63
CA THR A 11 6.49 12.88 -7.30
C THR A 11 6.98 13.72 -6.12
N ALA A 12 7.45 13.07 -5.05
CA ALA A 12 8.01 13.76 -3.88
C ALA A 12 9.26 14.57 -4.25
N ARG A 13 10.11 14.04 -5.15
CA ARG A 13 11.30 14.75 -5.64
C ARG A 13 10.92 15.98 -6.46
N THR A 14 9.96 15.88 -7.36
CA THR A 14 9.45 17.00 -8.18
C THR A 14 8.86 18.10 -7.32
N ILE A 15 7.99 17.74 -6.35
CA ILE A 15 7.39 18.70 -5.42
C ILE A 15 8.45 19.35 -4.54
N SER A 16 9.43 18.58 -4.04
CA SER A 16 10.53 19.12 -3.22
C SER A 16 11.39 20.16 -3.95
N ARG A 17 11.43 20.11 -5.28
CA ARG A 17 12.14 21.05 -6.16
C ARG A 17 11.26 22.24 -6.59
N GLY A 18 10.04 22.35 -6.07
CA GLY A 18 9.09 23.40 -6.43
C GLY A 18 8.25 23.12 -7.68
N GLY A 19 8.35 21.91 -8.25
CA GLY A 19 7.51 21.48 -9.37
C GLY A 19 6.05 21.29 -8.94
N ARG A 20 5.13 21.62 -9.84
CA ARG A 20 3.67 21.52 -9.61
C ARG A 20 2.99 20.45 -10.45
N GLU A 21 3.72 19.83 -11.37
CA GLU A 21 3.20 18.84 -12.29
C GLU A 21 3.46 17.42 -11.79
N LEU A 22 2.50 16.54 -12.06
CA LEU A 22 2.65 15.11 -11.79
C LEU A 22 3.68 14.52 -12.77
N PRO A 23 4.61 13.69 -12.31
CA PRO A 23 5.59 13.08 -13.21
C PRO A 23 4.92 12.25 -14.30
N PRO A 24 5.47 12.23 -15.52
CA PRO A 24 4.99 11.33 -16.56
C PRO A 24 5.18 9.87 -16.15
N TRP A 25 4.36 8.98 -16.69
CA TRP A 25 4.47 7.53 -16.52
C TRP A 25 5.56 6.87 -17.39
N THR A 26 6.46 7.68 -17.94
CA THR A 26 7.65 7.23 -18.68
C THR A 26 8.70 6.65 -17.72
N ASP A 27 9.71 5.95 -18.23
CA ASP A 27 10.83 5.41 -17.41
C ASP A 27 10.42 4.39 -16.33
N ILE A 28 9.53 3.46 -16.69
CA ILE A 28 9.03 2.39 -15.80
C ILE A 28 10.17 1.62 -15.12
N GLY A 29 11.29 1.36 -15.84
CA GLY A 29 12.44 0.65 -15.28
C GLY A 29 13.13 1.41 -14.13
N LYS A 30 13.23 2.73 -14.24
CA LYS A 30 13.80 3.57 -13.18
C LYS A 30 12.85 3.69 -11.99
N LYS A 31 11.54 3.85 -12.24
CA LYS A 31 10.53 3.83 -11.17
C LYS A 31 10.52 2.47 -10.45
N LEU A 32 10.67 1.37 -11.19
CA LEU A 32 10.75 0.04 -10.61
C LEU A 32 11.97 -0.10 -9.68
N SER A 33 13.15 0.35 -10.13
CA SER A 33 14.38 0.24 -9.33
C SER A 33 14.35 1.14 -8.10
N GLU A 34 13.95 2.41 -8.24
CA GLU A 34 13.82 3.34 -7.11
C GLU A 34 12.78 2.82 -6.09
N GLY A 35 11.64 2.33 -6.57
CA GLY A 35 10.61 1.74 -5.70
C GLY A 35 11.04 0.44 -5.03
N PHE A 36 11.81 -0.41 -5.70
CA PHE A 36 12.38 -1.62 -5.11
C PHE A 36 13.40 -1.29 -4.03
N VAL A 37 14.34 -0.39 -4.30
CA VAL A 37 15.34 0.06 -3.32
C VAL A 37 14.66 0.66 -2.09
N LEU A 38 13.65 1.52 -2.27
CA LEU A 38 12.89 2.07 -1.16
C LEU A 38 12.15 0.98 -0.37
N SER A 39 11.55 0.00 -1.05
CA SER A 39 10.90 -1.13 -0.37
C SER A 39 11.89 -1.92 0.48
N VAL A 40 13.12 -2.14 0.01
CA VAL A 40 14.18 -2.80 0.79
C VAL A 40 14.54 -1.97 2.02
N VAL A 41 14.65 -0.64 1.88
CA VAL A 41 14.89 0.26 3.02
C VAL A 41 13.77 0.14 4.06
N LEU A 42 12.50 0.26 3.64
CA LEU A 42 11.35 0.16 4.53
C LEU A 42 11.26 -1.22 5.19
N PHE A 43 11.60 -2.27 4.44
CA PHE A 43 11.66 -3.63 4.96
C PHE A 43 12.70 -3.76 6.08
N ILE A 44 13.94 -3.30 5.85
CA ILE A 44 15.00 -3.32 6.85
C ILE A 44 14.61 -2.52 8.10
N TRP A 45 14.02 -1.33 7.90
CA TRP A 45 13.52 -0.52 9.01
C TRP A 45 12.39 -1.19 9.79
N GLY A 46 11.53 -1.98 9.12
CA GLY A 46 10.44 -2.73 9.72
C GLY A 46 10.88 -3.96 10.52
N LEU A 47 12.05 -4.54 10.23
CA LEU A 47 12.53 -5.77 10.87
C LEU A 47 12.54 -5.71 12.41
N PRO A 48 13.06 -4.67 13.08
CA PRO A 48 13.06 -4.62 14.54
C PRO A 48 11.64 -4.67 15.13
N GLY A 49 10.68 -4.00 14.49
CA GLY A 49 9.27 -4.04 14.87
C GLY A 49 8.67 -5.41 14.69
N SER A 50 8.90 -6.03 13.53
CA SER A 50 8.44 -7.39 13.26
C SER A 50 9.06 -8.41 14.21
N ILE A 51 10.33 -8.26 14.59
CA ILE A 51 11.00 -9.12 15.57
C ILE A 51 10.38 -8.91 16.96
N LEU A 52 10.20 -7.67 17.41
CA LEU A 52 9.55 -7.38 18.71
C LEU A 52 8.09 -7.88 18.76
N SER A 53 7.36 -7.73 17.67
CA SER A 53 5.98 -8.21 17.53
C SER A 53 5.88 -9.71 17.39
N SER A 54 6.92 -10.41 16.92
CA SER A 54 6.94 -11.87 16.71
C SER A 54 7.67 -12.64 17.82
N ALA A 55 8.56 -11.98 18.57
CA ALA A 55 9.33 -12.56 19.66
C ALA A 55 8.40 -13.00 20.81
N GLY A 56 8.19 -14.31 20.90
CA GLY A 56 7.42 -14.92 21.97
C GLY A 56 5.94 -15.13 21.67
N ASN A 57 5.52 -15.19 20.41
CA ASN A 57 4.15 -15.60 20.06
C ASN A 57 4.13 -17.07 19.63
N PRO A 58 3.95 -18.03 20.57
CA PRO A 58 3.63 -19.37 20.15
C PRO A 58 2.25 -19.34 19.49
N ILE A 59 2.22 -19.59 18.18
CA ILE A 59 1.00 -20.06 17.54
C ILE A 59 0.81 -21.48 18.05
N SER A 60 -0.07 -21.64 19.03
CA SER A 60 -0.43 -22.96 19.54
C SER A 60 -1.61 -23.46 18.74
N CYS A 61 -1.39 -24.53 17.97
CA CYS A 61 -2.45 -25.22 17.27
C CYS A 61 -2.82 -26.50 18.04
N VAL A 62 -4.09 -26.64 18.40
CA VAL A 62 -4.65 -27.87 18.96
C VAL A 62 -5.76 -28.32 18.02
N GLY A 63 -5.53 -29.42 17.30
CA GLY A 63 -6.40 -29.85 16.21
C GLY A 63 -6.43 -28.82 15.06
N SER A 64 -7.62 -28.51 14.55
CA SER A 64 -7.82 -27.49 13.48
C SER A 64 -7.85 -26.05 14.00
N SER A 65 -7.69 -25.83 15.31
CA SER A 65 -7.79 -24.52 15.93
C SER A 65 -6.40 -23.99 16.29
N CYS A 66 -5.97 -22.91 15.64
CA CYS A 66 -4.75 -22.21 15.97
C CYS A 66 -5.09 -20.93 16.74
N THR A 67 -4.52 -20.80 17.94
CA THR A 67 -4.69 -19.60 18.78
C THR A 67 -3.39 -18.81 18.79
N TYR A 68 -3.50 -17.53 18.42
CA TYR A 68 -2.40 -16.59 18.51
C TYR A 68 -2.32 -16.03 19.93
N HIS A 69 -1.21 -16.34 20.62
CA HIS A 69 -0.92 -15.75 21.93
C HIS A 69 0.03 -14.57 21.74
N PRO A 70 -0.46 -13.32 21.87
CA PRO A 70 0.41 -12.17 21.80
C PRO A 70 1.45 -12.25 22.93
N GLY A 71 2.72 -12.30 22.56
CA GLY A 71 3.84 -12.31 23.49
C GLY A 71 3.92 -11.01 24.27
N VAL A 72 4.57 -11.03 25.43
CA VAL A 72 4.71 -9.86 26.33
C VAL A 72 5.39 -8.66 25.63
N LEU A 73 6.16 -8.92 24.58
CA LEU A 73 6.86 -7.90 23.79
C LEU A 73 6.03 -7.36 22.60
N ALA A 74 4.89 -7.98 22.26
CA ALA A 74 4.04 -7.55 21.15
C ALA A 74 3.59 -6.07 21.24
N PRO A 75 3.23 -5.53 22.43
CA PRO A 75 2.92 -4.10 22.57
C PRO A 75 4.11 -3.20 22.22
N LEU A 76 5.35 -3.61 22.52
CA LEU A 76 6.56 -2.85 22.18
C LEU A 76 6.77 -2.81 20.66
N GLY A 77 6.48 -3.90 19.95
CA GLY A 77 6.49 -3.92 18.50
C GLY A 77 5.42 -3.00 17.88
N GLY A 78 4.24 -2.92 18.50
CA GLY A 78 3.19 -1.95 18.13
C GLY A 78 3.64 -0.50 18.32
N LEU A 79 4.23 -0.19 19.47
CA LEU A 79 4.80 1.14 19.75
C LEU A 79 5.95 1.49 18.80
N TYR A 80 6.81 0.53 18.48
CA TYR A 80 7.87 0.72 17.48
C TYR A 80 7.30 1.00 16.09
N SER A 81 6.23 0.30 15.70
CA SER A 81 5.56 0.53 14.41
C SER A 81 4.96 1.92 14.33
N LEU A 82 4.34 2.40 15.41
CA LEU A 82 3.84 3.76 15.52
C LEU A 82 4.96 4.80 15.42
N PHE A 83 6.06 4.53 16.12
CA PHE A 83 7.27 5.36 16.07
C PHE A 83 7.89 5.40 14.66
N LEU A 84 7.92 4.27 13.95
CA LEU A 84 8.34 4.17 12.56
C LEU A 84 7.44 4.98 11.62
N ALA A 85 6.14 4.92 11.83
CA ALA A 85 5.18 5.68 11.04
C ALA A 85 5.45 7.19 11.17
N PHE A 86 5.78 7.65 12.38
CA PHE A 86 6.22 9.02 12.62
C PHE A 86 7.54 9.36 11.91
N LEU A 87 8.52 8.44 11.95
CA LEU A 87 9.81 8.63 11.28
C LEU A 87 9.75 8.51 9.76
N THR A 88 8.67 7.97 9.20
CA THR A 88 8.56 7.66 7.76
C THR A 88 8.80 8.92 6.92
N ALA A 89 8.19 10.06 7.25
CA ALA A 89 8.42 11.31 6.53
C ALA A 89 9.91 11.73 6.52
N ALA A 90 10.61 11.53 7.64
CA ALA A 90 12.03 11.83 7.76
C ALA A 90 12.89 10.84 6.95
N ILE A 91 12.57 9.54 6.97
CA ILE A 91 13.24 8.51 6.16
C ILE A 91 13.12 8.83 4.67
N TRP A 92 11.91 9.15 4.21
CA TRP A 92 11.66 9.58 2.82
C TRP A 92 12.47 10.82 2.45
N SER A 93 12.52 11.84 3.33
CA SER A 93 13.28 13.06 3.07
C SER A 93 14.80 12.83 2.94
N GLN A 94 15.35 11.83 3.64
CA GLN A 94 16.77 11.47 3.54
C GLN A 94 17.03 10.60 2.32
N TYR A 95 16.13 9.66 2.00
CA TYR A 95 16.18 8.87 0.78
C TYR A 95 16.16 9.77 -0.47
N LEU A 96 15.33 10.82 -0.48
CA LEU A 96 15.29 11.80 -1.56
C LEU A 96 16.59 12.61 -1.70
N ALA A 97 17.30 12.84 -0.60
CA ALA A 97 18.52 13.65 -0.56
C ALA A 97 19.79 12.87 -0.98
N GLY A 98 19.89 11.58 -0.66
CA GLY A 98 21.11 10.81 -0.90
C GLY A 98 20.92 9.32 -1.19
N GLY A 99 19.70 8.89 -1.55
CA GLY A 99 19.40 7.51 -1.94
C GLY A 99 19.49 6.51 -0.79
N PHE A 100 19.90 5.28 -1.10
CA PHE A 100 19.88 4.14 -0.17
C PHE A 100 20.68 4.37 1.11
N GLY A 101 21.93 4.83 1.01
CA GLY A 101 22.80 5.04 2.18
C GLY A 101 22.34 6.17 3.09
N ALA A 102 21.75 7.23 2.53
CA ALA A 102 21.23 8.35 3.32
C ALA A 102 20.00 7.95 4.15
N ALA A 103 19.21 6.99 3.68
CA ALA A 103 18.03 6.49 4.38
C ALA A 103 18.35 5.69 5.66
N PHE A 104 19.62 5.33 5.89
CA PHE A 104 20.10 4.70 7.12
C PHE A 104 20.91 5.67 8.01
N ASN A 105 20.97 6.95 7.68
CA ASN A 105 21.64 7.92 8.53
C ASN A 105 20.73 8.30 9.72
N PHE A 106 20.71 7.42 10.73
CA PHE A 106 19.88 7.56 11.93
C PHE A 106 20.00 8.96 12.54
N ARG A 107 21.22 9.46 12.71
CA ARG A 107 21.47 10.79 13.30
C ARG A 107 20.78 11.92 12.52
N ALA A 108 20.80 11.86 11.20
CA ALA A 108 20.17 12.85 10.35
C ALA A 108 18.63 12.73 10.36
N ILE A 109 18.09 11.52 10.48
CA ILE A 109 16.65 11.25 10.56
C ILE A 109 16.08 11.77 11.87
N PHE A 110 16.68 11.40 13.01
CA PHE A 110 16.24 11.83 14.34
C PHE A 110 16.31 13.36 14.50
N ARG A 111 17.38 14.00 13.99
CA ARG A 111 17.49 15.46 13.98
C ARG A 111 16.38 16.10 13.16
N ARG A 112 16.04 15.55 11.98
CA ARG A 112 14.97 16.11 11.12
C ARG A 112 13.59 15.93 11.72
N ALA A 113 13.32 14.77 12.32
CA ALA A 113 12.05 14.50 13.00
C ALA A 113 11.82 15.46 14.18
N GLY A 114 12.88 15.83 14.90
CA GLY A 114 12.82 16.76 16.03
C GLY A 114 12.82 18.26 15.67
N LEU A 115 13.18 18.64 14.45
CA LEU A 115 13.29 20.07 14.05
C LEU A 115 11.91 20.75 13.90
N TYR A 116 10.91 20.02 13.41
CA TYR A 116 9.54 20.55 13.20
C TYR A 116 8.49 19.50 13.55
N PRO A 117 8.26 19.21 14.85
CA PRO A 117 7.34 18.15 15.27
C PRO A 117 5.91 18.41 14.77
N GLY A 118 5.45 19.67 14.75
CA GLY A 118 4.11 20.02 14.27
C GLY A 118 3.88 19.65 12.80
N MET A 119 4.86 19.90 11.91
CA MET A 119 4.75 19.55 10.50
C MET A 119 4.79 18.03 10.29
N THR A 120 5.66 17.32 11.03
CA THR A 120 5.72 15.85 10.97
C THR A 120 4.40 15.21 11.42
N VAL A 121 3.78 15.73 12.48
CA VAL A 121 2.46 15.26 12.94
C VAL A 121 1.39 15.51 11.89
N MET A 122 1.37 16.67 11.23
CA MET A 122 0.38 16.96 10.18
C MET A 122 0.53 16.03 8.98
N VAL A 123 1.76 15.78 8.51
CA VAL A 123 2.02 14.82 7.44
C VAL A 123 1.58 13.43 7.84
N TRP A 124 1.83 13.04 9.09
CA TRP A 124 1.44 11.73 9.62
C TRP A 124 -0.08 11.56 9.69
N LEU A 125 -0.81 12.56 10.20
CA LEU A 125 -2.27 12.56 10.23
C LEU A 125 -2.88 12.51 8.83
N MET A 126 -2.34 13.29 7.88
CA MET A 126 -2.79 13.25 6.49
C MET A 126 -2.54 11.89 5.84
N ALA A 127 -1.44 11.22 6.17
CA ALA A 127 -1.18 9.87 5.68
C ALA A 127 -2.23 8.87 6.18
N ILE A 128 -2.69 8.99 7.43
CA ILE A 128 -3.77 8.16 7.98
C ILE A 128 -5.08 8.42 7.23
N VAL A 129 -5.45 9.68 7.05
CA VAL A 129 -6.68 10.06 6.34
C VAL A 129 -6.66 9.53 4.91
N ALA A 130 -5.56 9.72 4.19
CA ALA A 130 -5.39 9.19 2.83
C ALA A 130 -5.49 7.66 2.80
N GLY A 131 -4.93 6.96 3.80
CA GLY A 131 -5.04 5.52 3.95
C GLY A 131 -6.48 5.05 4.13
N ILE A 132 -7.26 5.73 4.98
CA ILE A 132 -8.68 5.41 5.20
C ILE A 132 -9.49 5.60 3.92
N ILE A 133 -9.30 6.74 3.23
CA ILE A 133 -10.00 7.03 1.96
C ILE A 133 -9.63 5.98 0.91
N GLY A 134 -8.36 5.61 0.80
CA GLY A 134 -7.91 4.55 -0.11
C GLY A 134 -8.57 3.20 0.17
N ALA A 135 -8.64 2.80 1.44
CA ALA A 135 -9.29 1.54 1.84
C ALA A 135 -10.79 1.53 1.53
N LEU A 136 -11.49 2.63 1.82
CA LEU A 136 -12.92 2.78 1.49
C LEU A 136 -13.15 2.72 -0.02
N GLY A 137 -12.27 3.33 -0.83
CA GLY A 137 -12.35 3.26 -2.29
C GLY A 137 -12.28 1.83 -2.81
N VAL A 138 -11.39 0.99 -2.27
CA VAL A 138 -11.31 -0.43 -2.64
C VAL A 138 -12.61 -1.16 -2.29
N ILE A 139 -13.17 -0.93 -1.10
CA ILE A 139 -14.43 -1.55 -0.68
C ILE A 139 -15.56 -1.19 -1.66
N VAL A 140 -15.68 0.09 -2.03
CA VAL A 140 -16.69 0.55 -2.99
C VAL A 140 -16.53 -0.13 -4.34
N VAL A 141 -15.30 -0.25 -4.86
CA VAL A 141 -15.03 -0.95 -6.13
C VAL A 141 -15.43 -2.42 -6.05
N VAL A 142 -15.06 -3.12 -4.96
CA VAL A 142 -15.38 -4.54 -4.77
C VAL A 142 -16.89 -4.75 -4.69
N ILE A 143 -17.60 -3.91 -3.93
CA ILE A 143 -19.06 -3.96 -3.84
C ILE A 143 -19.68 -3.67 -5.22
N GLY A 144 -19.22 -2.63 -5.92
CA GLY A 144 -19.69 -2.31 -7.27
C GLY A 144 -19.50 -3.47 -8.24
N LEU A 145 -18.36 -4.15 -8.18
CA LEU A 145 -18.07 -5.33 -8.99
C LEU A 145 -18.99 -6.50 -8.66
N PHE A 146 -19.27 -6.72 -7.37
CA PHE A 146 -20.17 -7.77 -6.89
C PHE A 146 -21.60 -7.61 -7.43
N PHE A 147 -22.09 -6.38 -7.59
CA PHE A 147 -23.42 -6.12 -8.17
C PHE A 147 -23.42 -6.04 -9.70
N THR A 148 -22.35 -5.51 -10.30
CA THR A 148 -22.29 -5.29 -11.75
C THR A 148 -22.06 -6.60 -12.51
N LEU A 149 -21.28 -7.53 -11.96
CA LEU A 149 -21.01 -8.82 -12.63
C LEU A 149 -22.26 -9.69 -12.82
N PRO A 150 -23.10 -9.94 -11.79
CA PRO A 150 -24.35 -10.69 -11.98
C PRO A 150 -25.30 -10.03 -12.99
N TYR A 151 -25.38 -8.69 -12.97
CA TYR A 151 -26.16 -7.96 -13.96
C TYR A 151 -25.67 -8.20 -15.39
N ALA A 152 -24.36 -8.11 -15.62
CA ALA A 152 -23.75 -8.38 -16.92
C ALA A 152 -23.99 -9.84 -17.38
N PHE A 153 -23.92 -10.81 -16.47
CA PHE A 153 -24.24 -12.20 -16.78
C PHE A 153 -25.72 -12.40 -17.13
N ALA A 154 -26.64 -11.75 -16.42
CA ALA A 154 -28.07 -11.82 -16.71
C ALA A 154 -28.41 -11.24 -18.09
N VAL A 155 -27.78 -10.11 -18.47
CA VAL A 155 -27.94 -9.52 -19.80
C VAL A 155 -27.40 -10.46 -20.88
N THR A 156 -26.21 -11.03 -20.68
CA THR A 156 -25.60 -11.97 -21.63
C THR A 156 -26.47 -13.23 -21.81
N ALA A 157 -27.01 -13.77 -20.71
CA ALA A 157 -27.92 -14.91 -20.75
C ALA A 157 -29.22 -14.60 -21.53
N ASN A 158 -29.76 -13.39 -21.39
CA ASN A 158 -30.92 -12.95 -22.16
C ASN A 158 -30.62 -12.89 -23.66
N LEU A 159 -29.46 -12.33 -24.03
CA LEU A 159 -28.99 -12.29 -25.43
C LEU A 159 -28.85 -13.70 -26.03
N TYR A 160 -28.26 -14.64 -25.28
CA TYR A 160 -28.15 -16.04 -25.73
C TYR A 160 -29.52 -16.72 -25.87
N GLY A 161 -30.47 -16.44 -24.97
CA GLY A 161 -31.85 -16.93 -25.09
C GLY A 161 -32.59 -16.38 -26.32
N GLN A 162 -32.40 -15.10 -26.65
CA GLN A 162 -32.97 -14.52 -27.87
C GLN A 162 -32.34 -15.14 -29.12
N PHE A 163 -31.03 -15.41 -29.10
CA PHE A 163 -30.34 -16.04 -30.21
C PHE A 163 -30.87 -17.45 -30.49
N SER A 164 -31.01 -18.29 -29.45
CA SER A 164 -31.52 -19.66 -29.61
C SER A 164 -32.98 -19.69 -30.10
N GLN A 165 -33.81 -18.76 -29.62
CA GLN A 165 -35.20 -18.66 -30.08
C GLN A 165 -35.28 -18.30 -31.57
N ARG A 166 -34.43 -17.40 -32.05
CA ARG A 166 -34.40 -16.98 -33.46
C ARG A 166 -33.90 -18.08 -34.38
N THR A 167 -32.85 -18.82 -33.98
CA THR A 167 -32.31 -19.92 -34.79
C THR A 167 -33.27 -21.11 -34.85
N GLN A 168 -33.93 -21.46 -33.74
CA GLN A 168 -34.95 -22.52 -33.74
C GLN A 168 -36.14 -22.18 -34.64
N ARG A 169 -36.64 -20.93 -34.61
CA ARG A 169 -37.73 -20.50 -35.48
C ARG A 169 -37.37 -20.57 -36.96
N ALA A 170 -36.14 -20.22 -37.31
CA ALA A 170 -35.64 -20.35 -38.69
C ALA A 170 -35.58 -21.82 -39.12
N ALA A 171 -35.09 -22.72 -38.27
CA ALA A 171 -34.96 -24.15 -38.58
C ALA A 171 -36.31 -24.88 -38.71
N THR A 172 -37.39 -24.38 -38.09
CA THR A 172 -38.75 -24.96 -38.20
C THR A 172 -39.59 -24.37 -39.33
N ALA A 173 -39.09 -23.35 -40.03
CA ALA A 173 -39.81 -22.68 -41.12
C ALA A 173 -39.43 -23.22 -42.52
N ASP A 174 -38.39 -24.06 -42.60
CA ASP A 174 -38.02 -24.89 -43.76
C ASP A 174 -38.66 -26.29 -43.65
#